data_AF-A0AAU1RR37-F1
#
_entry.id   AF-A0AAU1RR37-F1
#
_cell.length_a   1.000
_cell.length_b   1.000
_cell.length_c   1.000
_cell.angle_alpha   90.00
_cell.angle_beta   90.00
_cell.angle_gamma   90.00
#
_symmetry.space_group_name_H-M   'P 1'
#
loop_
_entity.id
_entity.type
_entity.pdbx_description
1 polymer ?
#
loop_
_entity_poly.entity_id
_entity_poly.type
_entity_poly.pdbx_seq_one_letter_code
_entity_poly.pdbx_strand_id
1 'polypeptide(L)'
;MPELAGRVQAVKFDADTGRLDVIPDAPAVGTKLRWSAPKLIATVNETVATVDVRALQVLAPAPMKAGPTTVAAAAPAPQPTAPAAPVERPTPPDGYRLAIEAHRQAARTSRVDPHIAEAVERQTAAMRELFSRAFPEPDVVADDAPAPIEQVRLQRCRQAAATEAAALRRARAERAGATLPSAPHPRRAAGEVA
;
A
#
# COMPACT_ATOMS: atom_id res chain seq x y z
N MET A 1 -7.40 -31.74 11.48
CA MET A 1 -6.17 -30.91 11.47
C MET A 1 -5.65 -30.75 12.90
N PRO A 2 -4.88 -31.72 13.43
CA PRO A 2 -4.48 -31.71 14.83
C PRO A 2 -3.28 -30.79 15.15
N GLU A 3 -2.58 -30.27 14.15
CA GLU A 3 -1.31 -29.53 14.34
C GLU A 3 -1.44 -28.09 14.87
N LEU A 4 -2.66 -27.55 14.94
CA LEU A 4 -2.94 -26.19 15.44
C LEU A 4 -3.55 -26.21 16.85
N ALA A 5 -3.87 -27.40 17.38
CA ALA A 5 -4.42 -27.55 18.72
C ALA A 5 -3.38 -27.10 19.77
N GLY A 6 -3.73 -26.10 20.58
CA GLY A 6 -2.87 -25.55 21.63
C GLY A 6 -1.87 -24.48 21.19
N ARG A 7 -1.81 -24.12 19.90
CA ARG A 7 -0.91 -23.08 19.34
C ARG A 7 -1.61 -21.79 18.94
N VAL A 8 -2.91 -21.77 19.15
CA VAL A 8 -3.82 -20.79 18.58
C VAL A 8 -4.86 -20.45 19.64
N GLN A 9 -4.94 -19.17 20.00
CA GLN A 9 -5.91 -18.69 20.97
C GLN A 9 -7.01 -17.91 20.23
N ALA A 10 -8.25 -18.40 20.33
CA ALA A 10 -9.41 -17.63 19.91
C ALA A 10 -9.66 -16.52 20.93
N VAL A 11 -9.68 -15.26 20.47
CA VAL A 11 -9.78 -14.08 21.33
C VAL A 11 -11.20 -13.56 21.37
N LYS A 12 -11.83 -13.45 20.20
CA LYS A 12 -13.15 -12.87 20.08
C LYS A 12 -13.86 -13.46 18.87
N PHE A 13 -15.17 -13.68 19.01
CA PHE A 13 -16.05 -13.93 17.88
C PHE A 13 -17.06 -12.79 17.79
N ASP A 14 -17.23 -12.25 16.60
CA ASP A 14 -18.25 -11.26 16.26
C ASP A 14 -19.36 -11.96 15.46
N ALA A 15 -20.52 -12.12 16.09
CA ALA A 15 -21.66 -12.83 15.53
C ALA A 15 -22.36 -12.06 14.41
N ASP A 16 -22.29 -10.74 14.41
CA ASP A 16 -22.95 -9.91 13.41
C ASP A 16 -22.20 -9.94 12.07
N THR A 17 -20.86 -10.05 12.13
CA THR A 17 -20.00 -10.13 10.94
C THR A 17 -19.51 -11.55 10.61
N GLY A 18 -19.76 -12.52 11.51
CA GLY A 18 -19.25 -13.88 11.40
C GLY A 18 -17.73 -13.95 11.51
N ARG A 19 -17.09 -13.02 12.23
CA ARG A 19 -15.63 -12.89 12.24
C ARG A 19 -15.02 -13.50 13.49
N LEU A 20 -14.00 -14.34 13.28
CA LEU A 20 -13.24 -14.97 14.35
C LEU A 20 -11.83 -14.34 14.45
N ASP A 21 -11.53 -13.74 15.58
CA ASP A 21 -10.25 -13.12 15.88
C ASP A 21 -9.36 -14.11 16.65
N VAL A 22 -8.15 -14.29 16.14
CA VAL A 22 -7.24 -15.36 16.57
C VAL A 22 -5.83 -14.81 16.77
N ILE A 23 -5.22 -15.10 17.92
CA ILE A 23 -3.80 -14.83 18.19
C ILE A 23 -3.00 -16.12 18.01
N PRO A 24 -2.01 -16.13 17.10
CA PRO A 24 -1.05 -17.22 17.02
C PRO A 24 -0.01 -17.11 18.14
N ASP A 25 0.46 -18.26 18.63
CA ASP A 25 1.55 -18.36 19.61
C ASP A 25 2.92 -17.90 19.04
N ALA A 26 3.11 -18.05 17.73
CA ALA A 26 4.34 -17.71 17.02
C ALA A 26 4.06 -17.11 15.62
N PRO A 27 4.97 -16.27 15.08
CA PRO A 27 4.80 -15.68 13.75
C PRO A 27 4.59 -16.71 12.63
N ALA A 28 5.30 -17.84 12.68
CA ALA A 28 5.18 -18.91 11.68
C ALA A 28 3.78 -19.56 11.68
N VAL A 29 3.17 -19.69 12.85
CA VAL A 29 1.80 -20.21 13.01
C VAL A 29 0.80 -19.20 12.46
N GLY A 30 1.03 -17.90 12.66
CA GLY A 30 0.24 -16.83 12.05
C GLY A 30 0.22 -16.90 10.51
N THR A 31 1.36 -17.14 9.87
CA THR A 31 1.42 -17.32 8.41
C THR A 31 0.66 -18.56 7.94
N LYS A 32 0.80 -19.69 8.64
CA LYS A 32 0.06 -20.92 8.32
C LYS A 32 -1.45 -20.73 8.44
N LEU A 33 -1.91 -20.03 9.47
CA LEU A 33 -3.33 -19.68 9.65
C LEU A 33 -3.85 -18.82 8.51
N ARG A 34 -3.10 -17.81 8.07
CA ARG A 34 -3.48 -16.96 6.92
C ARG A 34 -3.59 -17.76 5.64
N TRP A 35 -2.65 -18.66 5.36
CA TRP A 35 -2.66 -19.46 4.13
C TRP A 35 -3.72 -20.57 4.13
N SER A 36 -4.11 -21.07 5.31
CA SER A 36 -5.13 -22.12 5.44
C SER A 36 -6.52 -21.61 5.84
N ALA A 37 -6.72 -20.28 5.93
CA ALA A 37 -7.94 -19.67 6.43
C ALA A 37 -9.23 -20.19 5.76
N PRO A 38 -9.34 -20.31 4.41
CA PRO A 38 -10.57 -20.82 3.79
C PRO A 38 -10.91 -22.26 4.21
N LYS A 39 -9.88 -23.12 4.33
CA LYS A 39 -10.06 -24.51 4.75
C LYS A 39 -10.43 -24.63 6.23
N LEU A 40 -9.87 -23.76 7.07
CA LEU A 40 -10.18 -23.70 8.49
C LEU A 40 -11.62 -23.22 8.73
N ILE A 41 -12.06 -22.19 8.02
CA ILE A 41 -13.44 -21.69 8.10
C ILE A 41 -14.44 -22.81 7.74
N ALA A 42 -14.22 -23.51 6.63
CA ALA A 42 -15.07 -24.63 6.24
C ALA A 42 -15.13 -25.74 7.30
N THR A 43 -13.97 -26.11 7.86
CA THR A 43 -13.89 -27.15 8.89
C THR A 43 -14.60 -26.74 10.19
N VAL A 44 -14.50 -25.46 10.58
CA VAL A 44 -15.16 -24.93 11.78
C VAL A 44 -16.67 -24.91 11.61
N ASN A 45 -17.19 -24.46 10.46
CA ASN A 45 -18.63 -24.44 10.22
C ASN A 45 -19.22 -25.86 10.09
N GLU A 46 -18.44 -26.83 9.60
CA GLU A 46 -18.84 -28.24 9.56
C GLU A 46 -18.90 -28.88 10.97
N THR A 47 -18.02 -28.46 11.87
CA THR A 47 -17.94 -29.01 13.23
C THR A 47 -18.79 -28.27 14.26
N VAL A 48 -19.08 -26.99 14.04
CA VAL A 48 -19.86 -26.13 14.93
C VAL A 48 -21.06 -25.59 14.18
N ALA A 49 -22.16 -26.37 14.21
CA ALA A 49 -23.39 -26.03 13.48
C ALA A 49 -24.15 -24.79 14.02
N THR A 50 -23.72 -24.24 15.16
CA THR A 50 -24.40 -23.14 15.86
C THR A 50 -23.87 -21.76 15.48
N VAL A 51 -22.71 -21.67 14.80
CA VAL A 51 -22.05 -20.39 14.49
C VAL A 51 -21.49 -20.42 13.08
N ASP A 52 -21.89 -19.45 12.25
CA ASP A 52 -21.39 -19.28 10.88
C ASP A 52 -20.17 -18.35 10.87
N VAL A 53 -18.97 -18.93 10.81
CA VAL A 53 -17.73 -18.16 10.64
C VAL A 53 -17.56 -17.85 9.16
N ARG A 54 -17.41 -16.56 8.85
CA ARG A 54 -17.24 -16.02 7.49
C ARG A 54 -15.83 -15.51 7.23
N ALA A 55 -15.15 -15.03 8.28
CA ALA A 55 -13.83 -14.44 8.17
C ALA A 55 -12.95 -14.77 9.38
N LEU A 56 -11.66 -14.96 9.14
CA LEU A 56 -10.66 -15.22 10.19
C LEU A 56 -9.64 -14.08 10.23
N GLN A 57 -9.60 -13.32 11.32
CA GLN A 57 -8.58 -12.29 11.54
C GLN A 57 -7.42 -12.87 12.37
N VAL A 58 -6.25 -12.97 11.75
CA VAL A 58 -5.01 -13.34 12.45
C VAL A 58 -4.34 -12.08 13.01
N LEU A 59 -4.46 -11.90 14.32
CA LEU A 59 -3.80 -10.83 15.08
C LEU A 59 -2.29 -11.07 15.19
N ALA A 60 -1.54 -10.04 15.56
CA ALA A 60 -0.11 -10.18 15.82
C ALA A 60 0.12 -11.14 17.01
N PRO A 61 1.12 -12.05 16.94
CA PRO A 61 1.48 -12.86 18.10
C PRO A 61 1.90 -11.94 19.25
N ALA A 62 1.45 -12.26 20.47
CA ALA A 62 1.86 -11.51 21.65
C ALA A 62 3.40 -11.52 21.76
N PRO A 63 4.05 -10.37 22.06
CA PRO A 63 5.50 -10.35 22.24
C PRO A 63 5.85 -11.25 23.42
N MET A 64 6.52 -12.37 23.15
CA MET A 64 7.09 -13.20 24.21
C MET A 64 8.06 -12.34 25.02
N LYS A 65 7.94 -12.41 26.35
CA LYS A 65 8.89 -11.85 27.29
C LYS A 65 10.26 -12.49 27.01
N ALA A 66 11.15 -11.77 26.35
CA ALA A 66 12.52 -12.21 26.14
C ALA A 66 13.16 -12.44 27.52
N GLY A 67 13.69 -13.64 27.74
CA GLY A 67 14.60 -13.90 28.86
C GLY A 67 15.84 -12.99 28.76
N PRO A 68 16.60 -12.81 29.85
CA PRO A 68 17.60 -11.77 29.95
C PRO A 68 18.76 -12.04 28.99
N THR A 69 18.75 -11.38 27.83
CA THR A 69 19.90 -11.31 26.95
C THR A 69 20.81 -10.20 27.46
N THR A 70 22.03 -10.60 27.81
CA THR A 70 23.18 -9.74 28.10
C THR A 70 23.21 -8.53 27.17
N VAL A 71 23.27 -7.34 27.77
CA VAL A 71 23.38 -6.07 27.05
C VAL A 71 24.72 -6.05 26.30
N ALA A 72 24.69 -6.34 25.00
CA ALA A 72 25.78 -6.03 24.09
C ALA A 72 25.61 -4.58 23.63
N ALA A 73 26.70 -3.82 23.76
CA ALA A 73 26.79 -2.40 23.46
C ALA A 73 26.18 -2.03 22.09
N ALA A 74 25.47 -0.89 22.07
CA ALA A 74 24.84 -0.33 20.88
C ALA A 74 25.85 -0.16 19.74
N ALA A 75 25.68 -0.94 18.67
CA ALA A 75 26.36 -0.72 17.40
C ALA A 75 25.84 0.58 16.74
N PRO A 76 26.67 1.31 15.98
CA PRO A 76 26.24 2.54 15.30
C PRO A 76 25.15 2.22 14.26
N ALA A 77 24.21 3.15 14.10
CA ALA A 77 23.14 3.04 13.12
C ALA A 77 23.70 2.88 11.69
N PRO A 78 23.16 1.96 10.88
CA PRO A 78 23.59 1.80 9.49
C PRO A 78 23.23 3.06 8.69
N GLN A 79 24.25 3.65 8.05
CA GLN A 79 24.04 4.75 7.12
C GLN A 79 23.32 4.27 5.86
N PRO A 80 22.44 5.09 5.25
CA PRO A 80 21.79 4.75 3.99
C PRO A 80 22.82 4.62 2.87
N THR A 81 23.04 3.39 2.40
CA THR A 81 23.83 3.12 1.20
C THR A 81 23.14 3.78 0.01
N ALA A 82 23.87 4.60 -0.75
CA ALA A 82 23.39 5.16 -2.01
C ALA A 82 22.91 4.03 -2.93
N PRO A 83 21.85 4.23 -3.74
CA PRO A 83 21.35 3.19 -4.62
C PRO A 83 22.47 2.74 -5.55
N ALA A 84 22.79 1.45 -5.45
CA ALA A 84 23.76 0.81 -6.33
C ALA A 84 23.35 1.05 -7.78
N ALA A 85 24.34 1.23 -8.65
CA ALA A 85 24.15 1.37 -10.09
C ALA A 85 23.17 0.31 -10.62
N PRO A 86 22.43 0.58 -11.72
CA PRO A 86 21.46 -0.35 -12.27
C PRO A 86 22.10 -1.72 -12.44
N VAL A 87 21.65 -2.69 -11.64
CA VAL A 87 22.15 -4.06 -11.75
C VAL A 87 21.67 -4.58 -13.10
N GLU A 88 22.60 -4.71 -14.04
CA GLU A 88 22.32 -5.35 -15.32
C GLU A 88 21.88 -6.79 -15.05
N ARG A 89 20.66 -7.11 -15.49
CA ARG A 89 20.12 -8.46 -15.32
C ARG A 89 20.90 -9.38 -16.24
N PRO A 90 21.47 -10.48 -15.72
CA PRO A 90 22.13 -11.46 -16.55
C PRO A 90 21.20 -11.96 -17.64
N THR A 91 21.74 -12.09 -18.84
CA THR A 91 21.03 -12.70 -19.97
C THR A 91 20.54 -14.10 -19.57
N PRO A 92 19.24 -14.43 -19.76
CA PRO A 92 18.71 -15.73 -19.38
C PRO A 92 19.46 -16.88 -20.07
N PRO A 93 19.74 -18.00 -19.36
CA PRO A 93 20.37 -19.18 -19.94
C PRO A 93 19.56 -19.73 -21.13
N ASP A 94 20.24 -20.34 -22.10
CA ASP A 94 19.58 -20.80 -23.33
C ASP A 94 18.50 -21.87 -23.08
N GLY A 95 18.69 -22.74 -22.09
CA GLY A 95 17.66 -23.70 -21.68
C GLY A 95 16.36 -23.03 -21.18
N TYR A 96 16.46 -21.86 -20.55
CA TYR A 96 15.28 -21.09 -20.14
C TYR A 96 14.54 -20.51 -21.36
N ARG A 97 15.27 -20.00 -22.34
CA ARG A 97 14.68 -19.49 -23.59
C ARG A 97 13.97 -20.60 -24.37
N LEU A 98 14.63 -21.74 -24.52
CA LEU A 98 14.06 -22.93 -25.18
C LEU A 98 12.81 -23.43 -24.45
N ALA A 99 12.80 -23.46 -23.12
CA ALA A 99 11.61 -23.83 -22.35
C ALA A 99 10.45 -22.85 -22.54
N ILE A 100 10.73 -21.54 -22.59
CA ILE A 100 9.72 -20.52 -22.86
C ILE A 100 9.18 -20.61 -24.29
N GLU A 101 10.03 -20.89 -25.27
CA GLU A 101 9.62 -21.09 -26.66
C GLU A 101 8.76 -22.34 -26.82
N ALA A 102 9.19 -23.47 -26.24
CA ALA A 102 8.39 -24.69 -26.23
C ALA A 102 7.04 -24.49 -25.52
N HIS A 103 7.02 -23.75 -24.40
CA HIS A 103 5.78 -23.39 -23.72
C HIS A 103 4.85 -22.54 -24.58
N ARG A 104 5.40 -21.55 -25.30
CA ARG A 104 4.64 -20.70 -26.24
C ARG A 104 4.11 -21.49 -27.44
N GLN A 105 4.87 -22.45 -27.96
CA GLN A 105 4.44 -23.32 -29.06
C GLN A 105 3.35 -24.31 -28.60
N ALA A 106 3.44 -24.81 -27.36
CA ALA A 106 2.45 -25.71 -26.78
C ALA A 106 1.20 -24.99 -26.26
N ALA A 107 1.28 -23.69 -26.00
CA ALA A 107 0.15 -22.88 -25.61
C ALA A 107 -0.86 -22.84 -26.76
N ARG A 108 -2.01 -23.50 -26.55
CA ARG A 108 -3.13 -23.43 -27.49
C ARG A 108 -3.54 -21.96 -27.60
N THR A 109 -3.65 -21.45 -28.83
CA THR A 109 -4.27 -20.16 -29.08
C THR A 109 -5.66 -20.18 -28.44
N SER A 110 -5.88 -19.27 -27.49
CA SER A 110 -7.18 -19.13 -26.83
C SER A 110 -8.22 -18.88 -27.92
N ARG A 111 -8.99 -19.90 -28.25
CA ARG A 111 -10.13 -19.80 -29.17
C ARG A 111 -11.28 -19.22 -28.35
N VAL A 112 -11.17 -17.94 -28.03
CA VAL A 112 -12.36 -17.18 -27.64
C VAL A 112 -13.23 -17.17 -28.89
N ASP A 113 -14.43 -17.73 -28.76
CA ASP A 113 -15.41 -17.69 -29.83
C ASP A 113 -15.61 -16.22 -30.25
N PRO A 114 -15.46 -15.88 -31.54
CA PRO A 114 -15.63 -14.50 -32.00
C PRO A 114 -16.96 -13.89 -31.56
N HIS A 115 -18.03 -14.69 -31.43
CA HIS A 115 -19.32 -14.20 -30.95
C HIS A 115 -19.28 -13.80 -29.46
N ILE A 116 -18.47 -14.48 -28.64
CA ILE A 116 -18.24 -14.08 -27.23
C ILE A 116 -17.45 -12.78 -27.17
N ALA A 117 -16.42 -12.62 -28.01
CA ALA A 117 -15.64 -11.39 -28.07
C ALA A 117 -16.53 -10.19 -28.48
N GLU A 118 -17.34 -10.34 -29.52
CA GLU A 118 -18.29 -9.31 -29.96
C GLU A 118 -19.35 -8.99 -28.90
N ALA A 119 -19.82 -9.99 -28.14
CA ALA A 119 -20.75 -9.78 -27.04
C ALA A 119 -20.13 -8.97 -25.89
N VAL A 120 -18.87 -9.26 -25.54
CA VAL A 120 -18.12 -8.51 -24.52
C VAL A 120 -17.84 -7.09 -24.98
N GLU A 121 -17.49 -6.88 -26.24
CA GLU A 121 -17.29 -5.54 -26.81
C GLU A 121 -18.59 -4.72 -26.78
N ARG A 122 -19.72 -5.30 -27.19
CA ARG A 122 -21.03 -4.65 -27.11
C ARG A 122 -21.41 -4.29 -25.67
N GLN A 123 -21.17 -5.19 -24.72
CA GLN A 123 -21.40 -4.93 -23.31
C GLN A 123 -20.52 -3.78 -22.80
N THR A 124 -19.24 -3.79 -23.16
CA THR A 124 -18.27 -2.77 -22.75
C THR A 124 -18.63 -1.40 -23.33
N ALA A 125 -19.06 -1.36 -24.59
CA ALA A 125 -19.52 -0.14 -25.25
C ALA A 125 -20.78 0.43 -24.57
N ALA A 126 -21.76 -0.42 -24.27
CA ALA A 126 -22.97 -0.01 -23.57
C ALA A 126 -22.67 0.52 -22.16
N MET A 127 -21.78 -0.15 -21.42
CA MET A 127 -21.33 0.34 -20.11
C MET A 127 -20.62 1.68 -20.20
N ARG A 128 -19.76 1.88 -21.21
CA ARG A 128 -19.07 3.15 -21.42
C ARG A 128 -20.06 4.26 -21.77
N GLU A 129 -21.06 4.00 -22.61
CA GLU A 129 -22.11 4.98 -22.94
C GLU A 129 -22.93 5.36 -21.70
N LEU A 130 -23.33 4.38 -20.88
CA LEU A 130 -24.00 4.63 -19.61
C LEU A 130 -23.14 5.47 -18.68
N PHE A 131 -21.85 5.17 -18.59
CA PHE A 131 -20.90 5.95 -17.79
C PHE A 131 -20.80 7.38 -18.29
N SER A 132 -20.63 7.61 -19.59
CA SER A 132 -20.57 8.95 -20.18
C SER A 132 -21.85 9.76 -19.97
N ARG A 133 -23.03 9.11 -19.91
CA ARG A 133 -24.29 9.77 -19.58
C ARG A 133 -24.43 10.09 -18.09
N ALA A 134 -24.00 9.17 -17.22
CA ALA A 134 -24.08 9.34 -15.77
C ALA A 134 -23.05 10.33 -15.23
N PHE A 135 -21.89 10.40 -15.89
CA PHE A 135 -20.79 11.29 -15.58
C PHE A 135 -20.38 12.03 -16.86
N PRO A 136 -21.15 13.06 -17.26
CA PRO A 136 -20.71 13.96 -18.32
C PRO A 136 -19.35 14.55 -17.92
N GLU A 137 -18.31 14.31 -18.72
CA GLU A 137 -17.07 15.06 -18.52
C GLU A 137 -17.41 16.55 -18.72
N PRO A 138 -17.07 17.43 -17.76
CA PRO A 138 -17.28 18.85 -17.97
C PRO A 138 -16.50 19.26 -19.21
N ASP A 139 -17.17 19.93 -20.16
CA ASP A 139 -16.51 20.60 -21.27
C ASP A 139 -15.38 21.43 -20.68
N VAL A 140 -14.15 20.98 -20.91
CA VAL A 140 -12.96 21.64 -20.41
C VAL A 140 -12.88 22.96 -21.16
N VAL A 141 -13.47 24.00 -20.58
CA VAL A 141 -13.16 25.39 -20.91
C VAL A 141 -11.64 25.48 -20.79
N ALA A 142 -10.94 25.80 -21.88
CA ALA A 142 -9.50 25.69 -21.99
C ALA A 142 -8.70 26.45 -20.90
N ASP A 143 -9.36 27.35 -20.17
CA ASP A 143 -8.80 28.13 -19.06
C ASP A 143 -8.94 27.49 -17.67
N ASP A 144 -9.77 26.44 -17.49
CA ASP A 144 -10.00 25.77 -16.19
C ASP A 144 -9.68 24.26 -16.24
N ALA A 145 -8.82 23.86 -17.17
CA ALA A 145 -8.22 22.54 -17.17
C ALA A 145 -7.26 22.43 -15.98
N PRO A 146 -7.40 21.45 -15.07
CA PRO A 146 -6.39 21.24 -14.04
C PRO A 146 -5.05 21.00 -14.73
N ALA A 147 -4.06 21.84 -14.40
CA ALA A 147 -2.75 21.79 -15.03
C ALA A 147 -2.23 20.33 -14.99
N PRO A 148 -1.66 19.82 -16.10
CA PRO A 148 -1.11 18.47 -16.15
C PRO A 148 -0.24 18.18 -14.92
N ILE A 149 -0.33 16.96 -14.38
CA ILE A 149 0.33 16.56 -13.12
C ILE A 149 1.82 16.94 -13.11
N GLU A 150 2.49 16.84 -14.26
CA GLU A 150 3.89 17.22 -14.42
C GLU A 150 4.15 18.72 -14.27
N GLN A 151 3.22 19.59 -14.69
CA GLN A 151 3.31 21.03 -14.47
C GLN A 151 3.15 21.38 -12.98
N VAL A 152 2.21 20.72 -12.29
CA VAL A 152 2.01 20.90 -10.84
C VAL A 152 3.25 20.45 -10.07
N ARG A 153 3.86 19.32 -10.48
CA ARG A 153 5.14 18.83 -9.90
C ARG A 153 6.27 19.83 -10.13
N LEU A 154 6.42 20.35 -11.35
CA LEU A 154 7.45 21.33 -11.69
C LEU A 154 7.28 22.64 -10.90
N GLN A 155 6.04 23.10 -10.73
CA GLN A 155 5.73 24.29 -9.92
C GLN A 155 6.12 24.07 -8.45
N ARG A 156 5.78 22.90 -7.89
CA ARG A 156 6.12 22.55 -6.50
C ARG A 156 7.62 22.44 -6.28
N CYS A 157 8.37 21.88 -7.23
CA CYS A 157 9.83 21.84 -7.19
C CYS A 157 10.45 23.25 -7.22
N ARG A 158 9.92 24.15 -8.06
CA ARG A 158 10.37 25.55 -8.12
C ARG A 158 10.11 26.30 -6.82
N GLN A 159 8.93 26.11 -6.21
CA GLN A 159 8.60 26.70 -4.92
C GLN A 159 9.53 26.18 -3.82
N ALA A 160 9.77 24.88 -3.75
CA ALA A 160 10.69 24.29 -2.79
C ALA A 160 12.12 24.85 -2.94
N ALA A 161 12.65 24.91 -4.17
CA ALA A 161 13.96 25.49 -4.44
C ALA A 161 14.06 26.97 -4.05
N ALA A 162 13.00 27.76 -4.27
CA ALA A 162 12.95 29.16 -3.86
C ALA A 162 12.98 29.31 -2.33
N THR A 163 12.23 28.46 -1.61
CA THR A 163 12.22 28.46 -0.14
C THR A 163 13.57 28.02 0.44
N GLU A 164 14.19 27.00 -0.14
CA GLU A 164 15.51 26.52 0.26
C GLU A 164 16.58 27.60 0.05
N ALA A 165 16.59 28.26 -1.11
CA ALA A 165 17.51 29.35 -1.39
C ALA A 165 17.33 30.53 -0.41
N ALA A 166 16.09 30.86 -0.04
CA ALA A 166 15.82 31.89 0.95
C ALA A 166 16.32 31.50 2.35
N ALA A 167 16.09 30.25 2.78
CA ALA A 167 16.58 29.73 4.04
C ALA A 167 18.11 29.73 4.11
N LEU A 168 18.80 29.33 3.04
CA LEU A 168 20.26 29.36 2.96
C LEU A 168 20.82 30.78 3.01
N ARG A 169 20.18 31.76 2.35
CA ARG A 169 20.57 33.17 2.46
C ARG A 169 20.41 33.67 3.90
N ARG A 170 19.31 33.32 4.57
CA ARG A 170 19.08 33.66 5.97
C ARG A 170 20.12 33.04 6.90
N ALA A 171 20.39 31.75 6.76
CA ALA A 171 21.40 31.07 7.57
C ALA A 171 22.80 31.67 7.38
N ARG A 172 23.16 32.10 6.16
CA ARG A 172 24.42 32.80 5.90
C ARG A 172 24.45 34.19 6.55
N ALA A 173 23.35 34.94 6.48
CA ALA A 173 23.24 36.25 7.12
C ALA A 173 23.34 36.15 8.66
N GLU A 174 22.67 35.17 9.26
CA GLU A 174 22.73 34.89 10.71
C GLU A 174 24.16 34.48 11.12
N ARG A 175 24.85 33.65 10.31
CA ARG A 175 26.23 33.24 10.56
C ARG A 175 27.25 34.39 10.40
N ALA A 176 26.94 35.37 9.56
CA ALA A 176 27.73 36.58 9.38
C ALA A 176 27.46 37.65 10.46
N GLY A 177 26.64 37.33 11.48
CA GLY A 177 26.30 38.26 12.57
C GLY A 177 25.35 39.38 12.16
N ALA A 178 24.69 39.28 11.00
CA ALA A 178 23.71 40.27 10.55
C ALA A 178 22.36 40.01 11.24
N THR A 179 22.10 40.75 12.32
CA THR A 179 20.78 40.82 12.95
C THR A 179 19.83 41.59 12.04
N LEU A 180 18.97 40.91 11.29
CA LEU A 180 17.83 41.53 10.62
C LEU A 180 16.66 41.64 11.60
N PRO A 181 15.92 42.76 11.59
CA PRO A 181 14.82 42.99 12.52
C PRO A 181 13.71 41.95 12.32
N SER A 182 13.25 41.38 13.43
CA SER A 182 12.05 40.54 13.51
C SER A 182 10.86 41.28 12.91
N ALA A 183 10.20 40.66 11.94
CA ALA A 183 8.96 41.18 11.37
C ALA A 183 7.87 41.27 12.47
N PRO A 184 7.08 42.36 12.53
CA PRO A 184 6.08 42.54 13.56
C PRO A 184 4.97 41.50 13.43
N HIS A 185 4.60 40.89 14.54
CA HIS A 185 3.41 40.05 14.66
C HIS A 185 2.15 40.84 14.30
N PRO A 186 1.15 40.23 13.62
CA PRO A 186 -0.14 40.86 13.43
C PRO A 186 -0.83 40.98 14.80
N ARG A 187 -0.94 42.22 15.28
CA ARG A 187 -1.62 42.54 16.53
C ARG A 187 -3.11 42.30 16.32
N ARG A 188 -3.60 41.25 16.97
CA ARG A 188 -5.01 40.87 17.12
C ARG A 188 -5.78 42.06 17.71
N ALA A 189 -6.65 42.69 16.93
CA ALA A 189 -7.62 43.65 17.44
C ALA A 189 -8.77 42.88 18.10
N ALA A 190 -8.70 42.73 19.44
CA ALA A 190 -9.89 42.81 20.28
C ALA A 190 -10.42 44.26 20.13
N GLY A 191 -11.71 44.55 19.94
CA GLY A 191 -12.82 44.04 20.73
C GLY A 191 -13.08 45.00 21.89
N GLU A 192 -13.73 46.15 21.63
CA GLU A 192 -14.32 47.08 22.63
C GLU A 192 -15.23 48.06 21.86
N VAL A 193 -16.55 47.85 21.77
CA VAL A 193 -17.67 48.22 22.67
C VAL A 193 -17.82 49.74 22.90
N ALA A 194 -18.82 50.34 22.26
CA ALA A 194 -19.82 51.25 22.85
C ALA A 194 -20.93 51.54 21.81
#